data_AF-Q3STI5-F1
#
_entry.id   AF-Q3STI5-F1
#
_cell.length_a   1.000
_cell.length_b   1.000
_cell.length_c   1.000
_cell.angle_alpha   90.00
_cell.angle_beta   90.00
_cell.angle_gamma   90.00
#
_symmetry.space_group_name_H-M   'P 1'
#
loop_
_entity.id
_entity.type
_entity.pdbx_description
1 polymer ?
#
loop_
_entity_poly.entity_id
_entity_poly.type
_entity_poly.pdbx_seq_one_letter_code
_entity_poly.pdbx_strand_id
1 'polypeptide(L)'
;MRQKSGPGKAPAEQVLKDIRRQTRRHYSAEEKIRIVLEGLRGEENISELCRREGIAASMYYGWSKEFLEAGKRRLAGDTARAATSGEVKDLRREASALKEVVADLTLENRLLKKSMNGDGENEA
;
A
#
# COMPACT_ATOMS: atom_id res chain seq x y z
N MET A 1 -6.29 -60.33 -23.04
CA MET A 1 -5.92 -58.93 -23.34
C MET A 1 -5.40 -58.27 -22.06
N ARG A 2 -4.19 -57.73 -22.08
CA ARG A 2 -3.47 -57.25 -20.88
C ARG A 2 -3.73 -55.75 -20.71
N GLN A 3 -4.49 -55.35 -19.68
CA GLN A 3 -4.71 -53.94 -19.36
C GLN A 3 -3.37 -53.32 -18.93
N LYS A 4 -2.88 -52.34 -19.68
CA LYS A 4 -1.73 -51.52 -19.29
C LYS A 4 -2.24 -50.44 -18.33
N SER A 5 -1.85 -50.53 -17.07
CA SER A 5 -2.02 -49.50 -16.05
C SER A 5 -1.37 -48.19 -16.53
N GLY A 6 -2.17 -47.13 -16.65
CA GLY A 6 -1.68 -45.77 -16.96
C GLY A 6 -0.78 -45.20 -15.85
N PRO A 7 -0.08 -44.09 -16.11
CA PRO A 7 0.88 -43.52 -15.17
C PRO A 7 0.18 -43.19 -13.84
N GLY A 8 0.66 -43.80 -12.75
CA GLY A 8 0.08 -43.67 -11.43
C GLY A 8 0.08 -42.20 -10.99
N LYS A 9 -1.09 -41.70 -10.56
CA LYS A 9 -1.20 -40.39 -9.92
C LYS A 9 -0.17 -40.32 -8.77
N ALA A 10 0.54 -39.19 -8.68
CA ALA A 10 1.50 -38.97 -7.61
C ALA A 10 0.85 -39.24 -6.23
N PRO A 11 1.59 -39.79 -5.25
CA PRO A 11 1.07 -40.05 -3.91
C PRO A 11 0.43 -38.77 -3.35
N ALA A 12 -0.77 -38.88 -2.77
CA ALA A 12 -1.52 -37.72 -2.26
C ALA A 12 -0.68 -36.86 -1.29
N GLU A 13 0.22 -37.49 -0.54
CA GLU A 13 1.15 -36.80 0.36
C GLU A 13 2.13 -35.88 -0.37
N GLN A 14 2.60 -36.27 -1.56
CA GLN A 14 3.50 -35.48 -2.37
C GLN A 14 2.79 -34.26 -2.94
N VAL A 15 1.54 -34.43 -3.40
CA VAL A 15 0.67 -33.34 -3.85
C VAL A 15 0.43 -32.33 -2.72
N LEU A 16 0.17 -32.80 -1.50
CA LEU A 16 -0.03 -31.93 -0.34
C LEU A 16 1.25 -31.18 0.07
N LYS A 17 2.43 -31.82 0.00
CA LYS A 17 3.72 -31.17 0.26
C LYS A 17 4.01 -30.08 -0.77
N ASP A 18 3.74 -30.34 -2.04
CA ASP A 18 3.93 -29.37 -3.12
C ASP A 18 2.98 -28.18 -2.97
N ILE A 19 1.68 -28.40 -2.69
CA ILE A 19 0.73 -27.32 -2.40
C ILE A 19 1.23 -26.45 -1.23
N ARG A 20 1.68 -27.06 -0.13
CA ARG A 20 2.21 -26.34 1.04
C ARG A 20 3.54 -25.62 0.78
N ARG A 21 4.33 -26.09 -0.19
CA ARG A 21 5.56 -25.43 -0.61
C ARG A 21 5.23 -24.23 -1.50
N GLN A 22 4.29 -24.41 -2.42
CA GLN A 22 3.78 -23.36 -3.30
C GLN A 22 3.16 -22.21 -2.50
N THR A 23 2.34 -22.51 -1.49
CA THR A 23 1.70 -21.47 -0.64
C THR A 23 2.68 -20.74 0.27
N ARG A 24 3.88 -21.28 0.48
CA ARG A 24 5.00 -20.61 1.19
C ARG A 24 5.93 -19.85 0.26
N ARG A 25 5.79 -20.00 -1.06
CA ARG A 25 6.61 -19.26 -2.00
C ARG A 25 6.23 -17.78 -1.91
N HIS A 26 7.20 -16.95 -1.55
CA HIS A 26 7.06 -15.51 -1.62
C HIS A 26 7.30 -15.06 -3.05
N TYR A 27 6.37 -14.28 -3.61
CA TYR A 27 6.50 -13.66 -4.92
C TYR A 27 6.90 -12.20 -4.72
N SER A 28 7.99 -11.79 -5.36
CA SER A 28 8.39 -10.39 -5.42
C SER A 28 7.33 -9.55 -6.17
N ALA A 29 7.34 -8.23 -5.96
CA ALA A 29 6.46 -7.34 -6.69
C ALA A 29 6.70 -7.43 -8.22
N GLU A 30 7.97 -7.53 -8.63
CA GLU A 30 8.38 -7.67 -10.04
C GLU A 30 7.84 -8.96 -10.68
N GLU A 31 7.92 -10.10 -9.99
CA GLU A 31 7.35 -11.36 -10.47
C GLU A 31 5.84 -11.27 -10.63
N LYS A 32 5.13 -10.70 -9.64
CA LYS A 32 3.68 -10.52 -9.72
C LYS A 32 3.30 -9.66 -10.93
N ILE A 33 4.01 -8.55 -11.14
CA ILE A 33 3.78 -7.64 -12.27
C ILE A 33 4.02 -8.36 -13.61
N ARG A 34 5.14 -9.09 -13.75
CA ARG A 34 5.45 -9.86 -14.96
C ARG A 34 4.30 -10.81 -15.32
N ILE A 35 3.83 -11.59 -14.35
CA ILE A 35 2.76 -12.58 -14.55
C ILE A 35 1.44 -11.89 -14.91
N VAL A 36 1.09 -10.80 -14.23
CA VAL A 36 -0.13 -10.04 -14.53
C VAL A 36 -0.10 -9.48 -15.95
N LEU A 37 1.01 -8.87 -16.36
CA LEU A 37 1.15 -8.29 -17.70
C LEU A 37 1.09 -9.34 -18.81
N GLU A 38 1.66 -10.52 -18.58
CA GLU A 38 1.57 -11.63 -19.52
C GLU A 38 0.14 -12.15 -19.67
N GLY A 39 -0.59 -12.31 -18.56
CA GLY A 39 -2.00 -12.68 -18.60
C GLY A 39 -2.89 -11.61 -19.28
N LEU A 40 -2.57 -10.34 -19.13
CA LEU A 40 -3.25 -9.24 -19.82
C LEU A 40 -2.94 -9.19 -21.32
N ARG A 41 -1.77 -9.67 -21.74
CA ARG A 41 -1.41 -9.75 -23.16
C ARG A 41 -2.27 -10.78 -23.91
N GLY A 42 -2.74 -11.81 -23.23
CA GLY A 42 -3.71 -12.76 -23.76
C GLY A 42 -3.15 -13.75 -24.80
N GLU A 43 -1.83 -13.97 -24.81
CA GLU A 43 -1.15 -14.90 -25.74
C GLU A 43 -1.47 -16.37 -25.43
N GLU A 44 -1.71 -16.70 -24.15
CA GLU A 44 -2.11 -18.03 -23.69
C GLU A 44 -3.30 -17.93 -22.73
N ASN A 45 -4.01 -19.03 -22.51
CA ASN A 45 -5.10 -19.07 -21.54
C ASN A 45 -4.54 -18.84 -20.12
N ILE A 46 -5.21 -18.02 -19.31
CA ILE A 46 -4.86 -17.78 -17.89
C ILE A 46 -4.64 -19.10 -17.11
N SER A 47 -5.37 -20.16 -17.45
CA SER A 47 -5.21 -21.46 -16.82
C SER A 47 -3.89 -22.16 -17.18
N GLU A 48 -3.32 -21.90 -18.35
CA GLU A 48 -1.99 -22.38 -18.77
C GLU A 48 -0.90 -21.55 -18.11
N LEU A 49 -1.05 -20.23 -18.12
CA LEU A 49 -0.16 -19.30 -17.39
C LEU A 49 -0.05 -19.68 -15.92
N CYS A 50 -1.18 -19.90 -15.25
CA CYS A 50 -1.21 -20.27 -13.84
C CYS A 50 -0.50 -21.61 -13.57
N ARG A 51 -0.64 -22.59 -14.46
CA ARG A 51 0.05 -23.89 -14.35
C ARG A 51 1.56 -23.74 -14.52
N ARG A 52 2.00 -22.93 -15.50
CA ARG A 52 3.41 -22.69 -15.80
C ARG A 52 4.12 -21.91 -14.69
N GLU A 53 3.46 -20.87 -14.17
CA GLU A 53 3.96 -20.06 -13.05
C GLU A 53 3.77 -20.75 -11.69
N GLY A 54 3.03 -21.86 -11.67
CA GLY A 54 2.75 -22.64 -10.47
C GLY A 54 1.93 -21.86 -9.45
N ILE A 55 0.97 -21.05 -9.91
CA ILE A 55 0.06 -20.25 -9.08
C ILE A 55 -1.37 -20.75 -9.20
N ALA A 56 -2.17 -20.52 -8.17
CA ALA A 56 -3.61 -20.69 -8.26
C ALA A 56 -4.23 -19.52 -9.05
N ALA A 57 -5.28 -19.80 -9.84
CA ALA A 57 -5.99 -18.77 -10.59
C ALA A 57 -6.51 -17.63 -9.70
N SER A 58 -6.93 -17.94 -8.47
CA SER A 58 -7.34 -16.93 -7.49
C SER A 58 -6.23 -15.91 -7.15
N MET A 59 -4.96 -16.35 -7.12
CA MET A 59 -3.82 -15.45 -6.91
C MET A 59 -3.62 -14.53 -8.11
N TYR A 60 -3.68 -15.06 -9.33
CA TYR A 60 -3.61 -14.26 -10.54
C TYR A 60 -4.68 -13.18 -10.57
N TYR A 61 -5.94 -13.54 -10.38
CA TYR A 61 -7.04 -12.57 -10.42
C TYR A 61 -6.97 -11.55 -9.27
N GLY A 62 -6.49 -11.96 -8.10
CA GLY A 62 -6.20 -11.04 -6.99
C GLY A 62 -5.17 -9.99 -7.38
N TRP A 63 -4.01 -10.42 -7.89
CA TRP A 63 -2.94 -9.49 -8.32
C TRP A 63 -3.35 -8.63 -9.52
N SER A 64 -4.05 -9.21 -10.49
CA SER A 64 -4.55 -8.49 -11.68
C SER A 64 -5.51 -7.37 -11.26
N LYS A 65 -6.44 -7.66 -10.35
CA LYS A 65 -7.36 -6.66 -9.80
C LYS A 65 -6.60 -5.53 -9.08
N GLU A 66 -5.68 -5.87 -8.18
CA GLU A 66 -4.90 -4.87 -7.44
C GLU A 66 -4.07 -3.98 -8.37
N PHE A 67 -3.44 -4.58 -9.38
CA PHE A 67 -2.62 -3.88 -10.37
C PHE A 67 -3.45 -2.88 -11.20
N LEU A 68 -4.61 -3.32 -11.72
CA LEU A 68 -5.49 -2.48 -12.53
C LEU A 68 -6.15 -1.37 -11.69
N GLU A 69 -6.57 -1.67 -10.45
CA GLU A 69 -7.13 -0.66 -9.55
C GLU A 69 -6.09 0.41 -9.17
N ALA A 70 -4.84 0.02 -8.92
CA ALA A 70 -3.76 0.96 -8.67
C ALA A 70 -3.50 1.85 -9.90
N GLY A 71 -3.46 1.26 -11.10
CA GLY A 71 -3.34 2.00 -12.36
C GLY A 71 -4.51 2.98 -12.58
N LYS A 72 -5.74 2.51 -12.36
CA LYS A 72 -6.97 3.32 -12.47
C LYS A 72 -6.96 4.50 -11.51
N ARG A 73 -6.63 4.29 -10.22
CA ARG A 73 -6.51 5.38 -9.24
C ARG A 73 -5.49 6.42 -9.70
N ARG A 74 -4.31 5.96 -10.14
CA ARG A 74 -3.26 6.86 -10.61
C ARG A 74 -3.69 7.68 -11.82
N LEU A 75 -4.37 7.06 -12.79
CA LEU A 75 -4.86 7.72 -14.01
C LEU A 75 -6.08 8.63 -13.74
N ALA A 76 -6.92 8.28 -12.77
CA ALA A 76 -8.06 9.08 -12.33
C ALA A 76 -7.66 10.35 -11.55
N GLY A 77 -6.35 10.63 -11.44
CA GLY A 77 -5.86 11.85 -10.81
C GLY A 77 -5.76 11.75 -9.30
N ASP A 78 -5.59 10.56 -8.71
CA ASP A 78 -5.02 10.44 -7.35
C ASP A 78 -3.54 10.89 -7.41
N THR A 79 -3.36 12.21 -7.51
CA THR A 79 -2.10 12.94 -7.50
C THR A 79 -1.62 13.23 -6.10
N ALA A 80 -2.28 12.69 -5.07
CA ALA A 80 -1.97 12.90 -3.66
C ALA A 80 -0.58 12.38 -3.22
N ARG A 81 0.19 11.70 -4.07
CA ARG A 81 1.60 11.35 -3.76
C ARG A 81 2.65 12.06 -4.61
N ALA A 82 2.28 12.62 -5.76
CA ALA A 82 3.22 13.33 -6.63
C ALA A 82 3.23 14.85 -6.36
N ALA A 83 2.09 15.42 -5.96
CA ALA A 83 1.99 16.85 -5.59
C ALA A 83 2.34 17.14 -4.12
N THR A 84 2.26 16.13 -3.24
CA THR A 84 2.34 16.35 -1.78
C THR A 84 3.73 16.66 -1.25
N SER A 85 4.83 16.43 -1.96
CA SER A 85 6.15 16.81 -1.44
C SER A 85 6.28 18.33 -1.23
N GLY A 86 5.82 19.12 -2.20
CA GLY A 86 5.86 20.59 -2.12
C GLY A 86 4.82 21.12 -1.15
N GLU A 87 3.56 20.75 -1.36
CA GLU A 87 2.44 21.22 -0.54
C GLU A 87 2.57 20.81 0.94
N VAL A 88 3.04 19.59 1.25
CA VAL A 88 3.27 19.18 2.65
C VAL A 88 4.44 19.95 3.25
N LYS A 89 5.48 20.28 2.47
CA LYS A 89 6.60 21.08 2.96
C LYS A 89 6.15 22.53 3.25
N ASP A 90 5.33 23.10 2.38
CA ASP A 90 4.81 24.46 2.54
C ASP A 90 3.81 24.54 3.70
N LEU A 91 2.88 23.58 3.79
CA LEU A 91 1.97 23.46 4.94
C LEU A 91 2.71 23.25 6.26
N ARG A 92 3.81 22.47 6.29
CA ARG A 92 4.63 22.31 7.49
C ARG A 92 5.36 23.60 7.88
N ARG A 93 5.82 24.38 6.91
CA ARG A 93 6.43 25.69 7.15
C ARG A 93 5.42 26.67 7.71
N GLU A 94 4.25 26.78 7.08
CA GLU A 94 3.16 27.64 7.53
C GLU A 94 2.69 27.25 8.94
N ALA A 95 2.50 25.96 9.21
CA ALA A 95 2.14 25.49 10.54
C ALA A 95 3.19 25.80 11.61
N SER A 96 4.47 25.89 11.23
CA SER A 96 5.55 26.28 12.17
C SER A 96 5.53 27.78 12.44
N ALA A 97 5.39 28.60 11.39
CA ALA A 97 5.28 30.05 11.53
C ALA A 97 4.06 30.47 12.36
N LEU A 98 2.90 29.83 12.13
CA LEU A 98 1.69 30.07 12.91
C LEU A 98 1.87 29.70 14.39
N LYS A 99 2.61 28.64 14.70
CA LYS A 99 2.89 28.25 16.09
C LYS A 99 3.76 29.27 16.81
N GLU A 100 4.76 29.84 16.14
CA GLU A 100 5.61 30.90 16.71
C GLU A 100 4.78 32.13 17.04
N VAL A 101 3.97 32.62 16.09
CA VAL A 101 3.09 33.77 16.30
C VAL A 101 2.10 33.52 17.44
N VAL A 102 1.50 32.32 17.50
CA VAL A 102 0.60 31.96 18.60
C VAL A 102 1.33 31.93 19.95
N ALA A 103 2.57 31.43 20.00
CA ALA A 103 3.36 31.41 21.23
C ALA A 103 3.67 32.84 21.71
N ASP A 104 4.11 33.72 20.81
CA ASP A 104 4.41 35.13 21.13
C ASP A 104 3.17 35.86 21.64
N LEU A 105 2.05 35.75 20.91
CA LEU A 105 0.77 36.34 21.33
C LEU A 105 0.28 35.76 22.66
N THR A 106 0.55 34.48 22.94
CA THR A 106 0.17 33.85 24.21
C THR A 106 0.97 34.42 25.38
N LEU A 107 2.28 34.64 25.19
CA LEU A 107 3.15 35.26 26.19
C LEU A 107 2.74 36.71 26.45
N GLU A 108 2.51 37.48 25.39
CA GLU A 108 2.07 38.88 25.49
C GLU A 108 0.72 38.99 26.21
N ASN A 109 -0.25 38.16 25.84
CA ASN A 109 -1.55 38.11 26.53
C ASN A 109 -1.40 37.81 28.03
N ARG A 110 -0.48 36.91 28.40
CA ARG A 110 -0.23 36.57 29.80
C ARG A 110 0.40 37.74 30.56
N LEU A 111 1.33 38.46 29.93
CA LEU A 111 1.97 39.63 30.52
C LEU A 111 0.97 40.77 30.71
N LEU A 112 0.17 41.08 29.68
CA LEU A 112 -0.88 42.10 29.76
C LEU A 112 -1.92 41.77 30.83
N LYS A 113 -2.38 40.52 30.92
CA LYS A 113 -3.28 40.09 32.01
C LYS A 113 -2.63 40.25 33.38
N LYS A 114 -1.33 39.99 33.50
CA LYS A 114 -0.61 40.17 34.77
C LYS A 114 -0.44 41.64 35.13
N SER A 115 -0.15 42.53 34.18
CA SER A 115 -0.03 43.96 34.45
C SER A 115 -1.40 44.57 34.78
N MET A 116 -2.44 44.23 34.03
CA MET A 116 -3.81 44.71 34.29
C MET A 116 -4.35 44.25 35.64
N ASN A 117 -3.92 43.08 36.13
CA ASN A 117 -4.32 42.57 37.45
C ASN A 117 -3.35 42.99 38.57
N GLY A 118 -2.15 43.48 38.24
CA GLY A 118 -1.10 43.88 39.19
C GLY A 118 -1.20 45.34 39.66
N ASP A 119 -1.91 46.19 38.92
CA ASP A 119 -2.15 47.60 39.29
C ASP A 119 -3.27 47.76 40.35
N GLY A 120 -3.84 46.66 40.85
CA GLY A 120 -4.89 46.65 41.89
C GLY A 120 -4.43 46.23 43.30
N GLU A 121 -3.15 45.88 43.50
CA GLU A 121 -2.62 45.44 44.80
C GLU A 121 -1.46 46.36 45.27
N ASN A 122 -1.62 47.67 45.14
CA ASN A 122 -0.81 48.63 45.88
C ASN A 122 -1.59 49.90 46.19
N GLU A 123 -2.62 49.79 47.04
CA GLU A 123 -3.07 50.88 47.91
C GLU A 123 -3.83 50.28 49.11
N ALA A 124 -3.28 50.56 50.29
CA ALA A 124 -3.84 50.53 51.67
C ALA A 124 -5.05 49.63 52.01
#